data_AF-A0A3S0F864-F1
#
_entry.id   AF-A0A3S0F864-F1
#
_cell.length_a   1.000
_cell.length_b   1.000
_cell.length_c   1.000
_cell.angle_alpha   90.00
_cell.angle_beta   90.00
_cell.angle_gamma   90.00
#
_symmetry.space_group_name_H-M   'P 1'
#
loop_
_entity.id
_entity.type
_entity.pdbx_description
1 polymer ?
#
loop_
_entity_poly.entity_id
_entity_poly.type
_entity_poly.pdbx_seq_one_letter_code
_entity_poly.pdbx_strand_id
1 'polypeptide(L)'
;THKTLRGPRGGIILAKGQDEAFYKKLDSAVFPGIQGGPLMHVIAAKAVAFKEALRPEFKTYQRQVVTNARAMAAALQQRGYKIVSDGTDNHLMLIDLSAKPYSGKDADAALAEAWITTNKNSVPNDRRSPFVTSGLRIGTPAVTTRGFGVAECQHVAGWLCDVLDALEHGDGALPKVLHSVREQVLALCRRHPVYP
;
A
#
# COMPACT_ATOMS: atom_id res chain seq x y z
N THR A 1 12.47 6.71 3.91
CA THR A 1 12.64 7.17 2.52
C THR A 1 12.12 6.21 1.44
N HIS A 2 11.63 4.99 1.75
CA HIS A 2 11.32 3.95 0.74
C HIS A 2 9.84 3.76 0.35
N LYS A 3 8.92 4.47 1.00
CA LYS A 3 7.47 4.33 0.73
C LYS A 3 7.10 5.15 -0.51
N THR A 4 6.20 6.11 -0.37
CA THR A 4 5.77 7.01 -1.45
C THR A 4 6.92 7.82 -2.06
N LEU A 5 8.04 7.98 -1.35
CA LEU A 5 9.23 8.68 -1.84
C LEU A 5 10.15 7.80 -2.73
N ARG A 6 9.84 6.51 -2.90
CA ARG A 6 10.52 5.56 -3.81
C ARG A 6 12.05 5.43 -3.65
N GLY A 7 12.60 5.85 -2.51
CA GLY A 7 14.04 5.73 -2.22
C GLY A 7 14.45 4.44 -1.49
N PRO A 8 15.68 4.39 -0.95
CA PRO A 8 16.15 3.24 -0.19
C PRO A 8 15.50 3.15 1.20
N ARG A 9 15.62 1.98 1.85
CA ARG A 9 15.22 1.82 3.26
C ARG A 9 16.10 2.69 4.16
N GLY A 10 15.49 3.49 5.02
CA GLY A 10 16.16 4.47 5.88
C GLY A 10 15.23 5.58 6.37
N GLY A 11 15.69 6.36 7.34
CA GLY A 11 14.98 7.51 7.91
C GLY A 11 15.64 8.86 7.59
N ILE A 12 14.90 9.94 7.82
CA ILE A 12 15.38 11.32 7.88
C ILE A 12 14.70 12.00 9.07
N ILE A 13 15.38 12.95 9.69
CA ILE A 13 14.81 13.82 10.73
C ILE A 13 14.91 15.24 10.19
N LEU A 14 13.81 15.98 10.20
CA LEU A 14 13.75 17.36 9.74
C LEU A 14 13.34 18.24 10.93
N ALA A 15 14.11 19.29 11.20
CA ALA A 15 13.81 20.29 12.21
C ALA A 15 14.07 21.68 11.64
N LYS A 16 13.26 22.66 12.03
CA LYS A 16 13.40 24.07 11.62
C LYS A 16 12.98 24.98 12.77
N GLY A 17 13.61 26.15 12.87
CA GLY A 17 13.24 27.20 13.83
C GLY A 17 13.60 26.91 15.29
N GLN A 18 14.49 25.95 15.53
CA GLN A 18 15.00 25.62 16.86
C GLN A 18 16.35 26.32 17.11
N ASP A 19 16.76 26.37 18.37
CA ASP A 19 18.08 26.88 18.76
C ASP A 19 19.20 25.84 18.54
N GLU A 20 20.44 26.30 18.65
CA GLU A 20 21.61 25.46 18.46
C GLU A 20 21.69 24.32 19.48
N ALA A 21 21.24 24.56 20.71
CA ALA A 21 21.26 23.55 21.77
C ALA A 21 20.34 22.36 21.44
N PHE A 22 19.17 22.63 20.86
CA PHE A 22 18.26 21.61 20.36
C PHE A 22 18.89 20.81 19.22
N TYR A 23 19.47 21.48 18.21
CA TYR A 23 20.08 20.77 17.08
C TYR A 23 21.23 19.87 17.53
N LYS A 24 22.09 20.34 18.44
CA LYS A 24 23.16 19.52 19.04
C LYS A 24 22.60 18.29 19.76
N LYS A 25 21.51 18.44 20.53
CA LYS A 25 20.85 17.30 21.19
C LYS A 25 20.27 16.31 20.18
N LEU A 26 19.69 16.81 19.10
CA LEU A 26 19.12 15.97 18.04
C LEU A 26 20.18 15.14 17.34
N ASP A 27 21.29 15.76 16.94
CA ASP A 27 22.43 15.07 16.32
C ASP A 27 23.05 14.07 17.31
N SER A 28 23.25 14.48 18.56
CA SER A 28 23.83 13.63 19.62
C SER A 28 22.97 12.40 19.92
N ALA A 29 21.64 12.52 19.84
CA ALA A 29 20.72 11.39 20.01
C ALA A 29 20.90 10.32 18.93
N VAL A 30 21.23 10.73 17.70
CA VAL A 30 21.56 9.80 16.61
C VAL A 30 22.96 9.24 16.83
N PHE A 31 23.97 10.10 16.94
CA PHE A 31 25.36 9.74 17.21
C PHE A 31 25.98 10.76 18.17
N PRO A 32 26.59 10.34 19.30
CA PRO A 32 26.96 8.96 19.65
C PRO A 32 25.86 8.16 20.39
N GLY A 33 24.61 8.65 20.43
CA GLY A 33 23.54 8.03 21.22
C GLY A 33 23.14 6.61 20.79
N ILE A 34 22.32 6.49 19.74
CA ILE A 34 21.67 5.22 19.37
C ILE A 34 22.41 4.49 18.24
N GLN A 35 23.14 5.21 17.39
CA GLN A 35 23.81 4.67 16.22
C GLN A 35 25.33 4.83 16.30
N GLY A 36 26.04 3.93 15.60
CA GLY A 36 27.47 4.02 15.35
C GLY A 36 27.78 4.60 13.96
N GLY A 37 28.56 3.87 13.15
CA GLY A 37 28.95 4.32 11.81
C GLY A 37 27.78 4.48 10.83
N PRO A 38 27.72 5.55 10.03
CA PRO A 38 26.65 5.79 9.08
C PRO A 38 26.73 4.84 7.86
N LEU A 39 25.57 4.46 7.34
CA LEU A 39 25.48 3.67 6.10
C LEU A 39 25.60 4.59 4.87
N MET A 40 26.83 4.92 4.49
CA MET A 40 27.10 5.88 3.41
C MET A 40 26.47 5.50 2.06
N HIS A 41 26.39 4.20 1.74
CA HIS A 41 25.70 3.71 0.53
C HIS A 41 24.19 4.03 0.55
N VAL A 42 23.53 3.95 1.71
CA VAL A 42 22.12 4.33 1.87
C VAL A 42 21.96 5.86 1.76
N ILE A 43 22.90 6.64 2.31
CA ILE A 43 22.90 8.10 2.19
C ILE A 43 23.01 8.52 0.72
N ALA A 44 23.93 7.92 -0.04
CA ALA A 44 24.07 8.15 -1.48
C ALA A 44 22.77 7.81 -2.24
N ALA A 45 22.15 6.65 -1.96
CA ALA A 45 20.89 6.27 -2.59
C ALA A 45 19.72 7.21 -2.23
N LYS A 46 19.70 7.79 -1.02
CA LYS A 46 18.70 8.83 -0.65
C LYS A 46 18.89 10.09 -1.49
N ALA A 47 20.13 10.53 -1.72
CA ALA A 47 20.41 11.70 -2.54
C ALA A 47 19.89 11.53 -3.97
N VAL A 48 20.08 10.34 -4.56
CA VAL A 48 19.50 10.00 -5.87
C VAL A 48 17.98 10.06 -5.84
N ALA A 49 17.34 9.42 -4.86
CA ALA A 49 15.88 9.42 -4.72
C ALA A 49 15.30 10.83 -4.52
N PHE A 50 15.98 11.71 -3.78
CA PHE A 50 15.55 13.10 -3.61
C PHE A 50 15.69 13.90 -4.90
N LYS A 51 16.77 13.68 -5.66
CA LYS A 51 16.94 14.28 -6.99
C LYS A 51 15.83 13.85 -7.94
N GLU A 52 15.41 12.59 -7.91
CA GLU A 52 14.26 12.11 -8.68
C GLU A 52 12.95 12.73 -8.19
N ALA A 53 12.75 12.81 -6.87
CA ALA A 53 11.54 13.37 -6.27
C ALA A 53 11.33 14.87 -6.56
N LEU A 54 12.42 15.60 -6.85
CA LEU A 54 12.38 17.01 -7.24
C LEU A 54 11.98 17.23 -8.71
N ARG A 55 11.95 16.18 -9.54
CA ARG A 55 11.60 16.31 -10.95
C ARG A 55 10.10 16.53 -11.15
N PRO A 56 9.66 17.31 -12.17
CA PRO A 56 8.24 17.55 -12.46
C PRO A 56 7.43 16.26 -12.65
N GLU A 57 8.02 15.22 -13.26
CA GLU A 57 7.37 13.93 -13.51
C GLU A 57 7.01 13.22 -12.21
N PHE A 58 7.78 13.42 -11.13
CA PHE A 58 7.47 12.86 -9.82
C PHE A 58 6.20 13.47 -9.24
N LYS A 59 5.94 14.75 -9.48
CA LYS A 59 4.67 15.41 -9.10
C LYS A 59 3.49 14.82 -9.87
N THR A 60 3.66 14.57 -11.17
CA THR A 60 2.65 13.89 -12.00
C THR A 60 2.38 12.48 -11.49
N TYR A 61 3.44 11.72 -11.19
CA TYR A 61 3.35 10.40 -10.56
C TYR A 61 2.56 10.44 -9.25
N GLN A 62 2.88 11.36 -8.33
CA GLN A 62 2.18 11.47 -7.04
C GLN A 62 0.70 11.82 -7.19
N ARG A 63 0.33 12.62 -8.20
CA ARG A 63 -1.09 12.86 -8.53
C ARG A 63 -1.76 11.59 -9.02
N GLN A 64 -1.11 10.84 -9.91
CA GLN A 64 -1.64 9.57 -10.41
C GLN A 64 -1.84 8.54 -9.29
N VAL A 65 -0.93 8.49 -8.30
CA VAL A 65 -1.08 7.63 -7.12
C VAL A 65 -2.41 7.89 -6.40
N VAL A 66 -2.75 9.16 -6.15
CA VAL A 66 -3.99 9.55 -5.48
C VAL A 66 -5.21 9.29 -6.38
N THR A 67 -5.12 9.61 -7.67
CA THR A 67 -6.19 9.33 -8.64
C THR A 67 -6.52 7.83 -8.69
N ASN A 68 -5.49 6.99 -8.77
CA ASN A 68 -5.62 5.54 -8.72
C ASN A 68 -6.25 5.08 -7.40
N ALA A 69 -5.84 5.64 -6.27
CA ALA A 69 -6.36 5.25 -4.97
C ALA A 69 -7.87 5.56 -4.83
N ARG A 70 -8.30 6.74 -5.30
CA ARG A 70 -9.71 7.13 -5.33
C ARG A 70 -10.53 6.25 -6.27
N ALA A 71 -9.98 5.89 -7.42
CA ALA A 71 -10.65 4.98 -8.36
C ALA A 71 -10.84 3.57 -7.77
N MET A 72 -9.83 3.03 -7.08
CA MET A 72 -9.96 1.75 -6.37
C MET A 72 -11.00 1.83 -5.26
N ALA A 73 -10.94 2.86 -4.40
CA ALA A 73 -11.89 3.04 -3.31
C ALA A 73 -13.35 3.12 -3.83
N ALA A 74 -13.59 3.89 -4.90
CA ALA A 74 -14.90 4.00 -5.51
C ALA A 74 -15.40 2.66 -6.08
N ALA A 75 -14.54 1.90 -6.76
CA ALA A 75 -14.89 0.58 -7.29
C ALA A 75 -15.24 -0.42 -6.16
N LEU A 76 -14.50 -0.40 -5.06
CA LEU A 76 -14.78 -1.22 -3.87
C LEU A 76 -16.14 -0.83 -3.25
N GLN A 77 -16.42 0.46 -3.11
CA GLN A 77 -17.70 0.95 -2.57
C GLN A 77 -18.88 0.61 -3.48
N GLN A 78 -18.72 0.69 -4.80
CA GLN A 78 -19.72 0.24 -5.78
C GLN A 78 -20.03 -1.26 -5.65
N ARG A 79 -19.05 -2.06 -5.22
CA ARG A 79 -19.21 -3.49 -4.90
C ARG A 79 -19.72 -3.75 -3.47
N GLY A 80 -20.08 -2.70 -2.72
CA GLY A 80 -20.65 -2.82 -1.37
C GLY A 80 -19.63 -2.98 -0.24
N TYR A 81 -18.33 -2.84 -0.53
CA TYR A 81 -17.31 -2.87 0.52
C TYR A 81 -17.24 -1.54 1.27
N LYS A 82 -17.28 -1.60 2.60
CA LYS A 82 -17.12 -0.44 3.46
C LYS A 82 -15.65 -0.03 3.52
N ILE A 83 -15.37 1.24 3.23
CA ILE A 83 -14.05 1.85 3.40
C ILE A 83 -14.08 2.72 4.65
N VAL A 84 -13.08 2.57 5.52
CA VAL A 84 -12.92 3.46 6.68
C VAL A 84 -12.78 4.90 6.17
N SER A 85 -13.54 5.84 6.73
CA SER A 85 -13.66 7.24 6.30
C SER A 85 -14.31 7.47 4.93
N ASP A 86 -15.05 6.48 4.41
CA ASP A 86 -15.88 6.58 3.19
C ASP A 86 -15.12 6.97 1.91
N GLY A 87 -13.80 6.73 1.87
CA GLY A 87 -12.98 6.99 0.70
C GLY A 87 -11.49 7.10 1.03
N THR A 88 -10.77 7.92 0.25
CA THR A 88 -9.38 8.26 0.53
C THR A 88 -8.96 9.58 -0.11
N ASP A 89 -8.14 10.33 0.62
CA ASP A 89 -7.45 11.54 0.13
C ASP A 89 -5.96 11.33 -0.11
N ASN A 90 -5.47 10.08 0.03
CA ASN A 90 -4.06 9.77 -0.11
C ASN A 90 -3.84 8.50 -0.94
N HIS A 91 -2.74 7.79 -0.68
CA HIS A 91 -2.24 6.68 -1.47
C HIS A 91 -2.75 5.31 -1.03
N LEU A 92 -3.56 5.24 0.03
CA LEU A 92 -4.05 3.99 0.60
C LEU A 92 -5.53 4.08 0.97
N MET A 93 -6.15 2.93 1.13
CA MET A 93 -7.50 2.77 1.69
C MET A 93 -7.51 1.58 2.67
N LEU A 94 -8.47 1.58 3.59
CA LEU A 94 -8.66 0.53 4.57
C LEU A 94 -10.08 -0.01 4.44
N ILE A 95 -10.21 -1.27 4.02
CA ILE A 95 -11.49 -1.97 3.96
C ILE A 95 -11.85 -2.42 5.36
N ASP A 96 -13.08 -2.14 5.79
CA ASP A 96 -13.66 -2.63 7.04
C ASP A 96 -14.42 -3.94 6.78
N LEU A 97 -13.89 -5.03 7.31
CA LEU A 97 -14.41 -6.39 7.19
C LEU A 97 -15.09 -6.86 8.48
N SER A 98 -15.40 -5.94 9.42
CA SER A 98 -16.00 -6.29 10.72
C SER A 98 -17.38 -6.93 10.61
N ALA A 99 -18.09 -6.66 9.51
CA ALA A 99 -19.39 -7.25 9.22
C ALA A 99 -19.31 -8.57 8.41
N LYS A 100 -18.11 -8.96 7.97
CA LYS A 100 -17.90 -10.17 7.16
C LYS A 100 -17.66 -11.40 8.05
N PRO A 101 -18.05 -12.61 7.60
CA PRO A 101 -17.88 -13.83 8.39
C PRO A 101 -16.41 -14.23 8.53
N TYR A 102 -15.54 -13.79 7.63
CA TYR A 102 -14.10 -14.04 7.64
C TYR A 102 -13.31 -12.89 8.27
N SER A 103 -12.06 -13.17 8.66
CA SER A 103 -11.15 -12.18 9.23
C SER A 103 -10.28 -11.46 8.21
N GLY A 104 -9.61 -10.37 8.64
CA GLY A 104 -8.58 -9.72 7.84
C GLY A 104 -7.43 -10.68 7.50
N LYS A 105 -7.11 -11.62 8.39
CA LYS A 105 -6.12 -12.69 8.13
C LYS A 105 -6.57 -13.65 7.03
N ASP A 106 -7.84 -14.05 7.03
CA ASP A 106 -8.39 -14.96 6.02
C ASP A 106 -8.47 -14.27 4.65
N ALA A 107 -8.93 -13.01 4.64
CA ALA A 107 -8.98 -12.17 3.44
C ALA A 107 -7.58 -11.97 2.81
N ASP A 108 -6.58 -11.64 3.64
CA ASP A 108 -5.19 -11.45 3.21
C ASP A 108 -4.60 -12.75 2.62
N ALA A 109 -4.93 -13.90 3.23
CA ALA A 109 -4.50 -15.21 2.72
C ALA A 109 -5.15 -15.55 1.37
N ALA A 110 -6.48 -15.40 1.24
CA ALA A 110 -7.19 -15.68 0.00
C ALA A 110 -6.71 -14.79 -1.17
N LEU A 111 -6.47 -13.51 -0.90
CA LEU A 111 -5.93 -12.59 -1.91
C LEU A 111 -4.48 -12.90 -2.27
N ALA A 112 -3.65 -13.30 -1.29
CA ALA A 112 -2.30 -13.78 -1.56
C ALA A 112 -2.32 -15.03 -2.45
N GLU A 113 -3.26 -15.94 -2.24
CA GLU A 113 -3.49 -17.05 -3.14
C GLU A 113 -3.87 -16.57 -4.54
N ALA A 114 -4.68 -15.52 -4.70
CA ALA A 114 -5.00 -14.91 -5.99
C ALA A 114 -3.86 -14.08 -6.62
N TRP A 115 -2.68 -14.04 -5.99
CA TRP A 115 -1.52 -13.21 -6.37
C TRP A 115 -1.76 -11.70 -6.26
N ILE A 116 -2.64 -11.31 -5.35
CA ILE A 116 -2.90 -9.92 -4.96
C ILE A 116 -2.33 -9.72 -3.55
N THR A 117 -1.20 -9.02 -3.44
CA THR A 117 -0.57 -8.78 -2.13
C THR A 117 -1.22 -7.60 -1.41
N THR A 118 -1.76 -7.88 -0.22
CA THR A 118 -2.36 -6.89 0.67
C THR A 118 -1.71 -6.93 2.06
N ASN A 119 -2.32 -6.24 3.03
CA ASN A 119 -1.90 -6.34 4.42
C ASN A 119 -3.12 -6.28 5.33
N LYS A 120 -3.37 -7.35 6.09
CA LYS A 120 -4.33 -7.33 7.19
C LYS A 120 -4.02 -6.20 8.17
N ASN A 121 -5.06 -5.49 8.64
CA ASN A 121 -4.90 -4.30 9.47
C ASN A 121 -6.09 -4.14 10.42
N SER A 122 -5.83 -3.61 11.61
CA SER A 122 -6.90 -3.26 12.54
C SER A 122 -7.73 -2.10 12.00
N VAL A 123 -9.02 -2.10 12.34
CA VAL A 123 -9.97 -1.03 12.06
C VAL A 123 -10.34 -0.30 13.36
N PRO A 124 -11.00 0.87 13.29
CA PRO A 124 -11.53 1.51 14.50
C PRO A 124 -12.45 0.57 15.28
N ASN A 125 -12.24 0.46 16.60
CA ASN A 125 -12.99 -0.44 17.49
C ASN A 125 -12.96 -1.93 17.07
N ASP A 126 -11.86 -2.38 16.48
CA ASP A 126 -11.70 -3.78 16.07
C ASP A 126 -11.87 -4.74 17.26
N ARG A 127 -12.78 -5.69 17.13
CA ARG A 127 -13.07 -6.71 18.15
C ARG A 127 -12.10 -7.89 18.07
N ARG A 128 -11.39 -8.05 16.95
CA ARG A 128 -10.42 -9.13 16.74
C ARG A 128 -9.04 -8.69 17.22
N SER A 129 -8.20 -9.67 17.56
CA SER A 129 -6.83 -9.39 18.01
C SER A 129 -5.98 -8.77 16.89
N PRO A 130 -4.89 -8.04 17.22
CA PRO A 130 -3.97 -7.48 16.24
C PRO A 130 -3.32 -8.50 15.28
N PHE A 131 -3.34 -9.79 15.63
CA PHE A 131 -2.81 -10.87 14.77
C PHE A 131 -3.82 -11.38 13.73
N VAL A 132 -5.12 -11.14 13.97
CA VAL A 132 -6.22 -11.62 13.12
C VAL A 132 -6.85 -10.45 12.36
N THR A 133 -7.21 -9.37 13.07
CA THR A 133 -7.77 -8.11 12.56
C THR A 133 -9.08 -8.22 11.79
N SER A 134 -9.77 -7.09 11.61
CA SER A 134 -11.01 -6.97 10.83
C SER A 134 -10.90 -6.00 9.66
N GLY A 135 -9.70 -5.82 9.10
CA GLY A 135 -9.53 -4.93 7.96
C GLY A 135 -8.40 -5.32 7.03
N LEU A 136 -8.43 -4.69 5.87
CA LEU A 136 -7.46 -4.90 4.81
C LEU A 136 -6.96 -3.56 4.26
N ARG A 137 -5.66 -3.30 4.38
CA ARG A 137 -5.04 -2.07 3.88
C ARG A 137 -4.45 -2.29 2.50
N ILE A 138 -4.83 -1.43 1.57
CA ILE A 138 -4.40 -1.47 0.17
C ILE A 138 -3.78 -0.12 -0.18
N GLY A 139 -2.71 -0.11 -0.99
CA GLY A 139 -2.09 1.12 -1.46
C GLY A 139 -1.68 1.06 -2.92
N THR A 140 -1.70 2.21 -3.59
CA THR A 140 -1.44 2.36 -5.02
C THR A 140 0.00 2.77 -5.44
N PRO A 141 0.97 3.14 -4.58
CA PRO A 141 2.28 3.59 -5.06
C PRO A 141 3.05 2.58 -5.92
N ALA A 142 3.01 1.29 -5.54
CA ALA A 142 3.75 0.25 -6.24
C ALA A 142 3.19 -0.02 -7.64
N VAL A 143 1.88 -0.23 -7.76
CA VAL A 143 1.21 -0.45 -9.05
C VAL A 143 1.30 0.77 -9.97
N THR A 144 1.22 1.98 -9.40
CA THR A 144 1.39 3.22 -10.18
C THR A 144 2.83 3.36 -10.68
N THR A 145 3.82 2.95 -9.89
CA THR A 145 5.24 2.94 -10.34
C THR A 145 5.46 1.98 -11.50
N ARG A 146 4.69 0.91 -11.53
CA ARG A 146 4.66 -0.10 -12.60
C ARG A 146 3.88 0.37 -13.85
N GLY A 147 3.27 1.55 -13.80
CA GLY A 147 2.54 2.15 -14.93
C GLY A 147 1.04 1.86 -14.95
N PHE A 148 0.44 1.38 -13.86
CA PHE A 148 -1.01 1.19 -13.81
C PHE A 148 -1.72 2.55 -13.79
N GLY A 149 -2.75 2.69 -14.63
CA GLY A 149 -3.69 3.80 -14.61
C GLY A 149 -4.98 3.45 -13.87
N VAL A 150 -5.99 4.28 -14.09
CA VAL A 150 -7.31 4.16 -13.44
C VAL A 150 -7.98 2.84 -13.80
N ALA A 151 -7.99 2.46 -15.08
CA ALA A 151 -8.65 1.24 -15.56
C ALA A 151 -8.02 -0.02 -14.95
N GLU A 152 -6.69 -0.10 -14.91
CA GLU A 152 -5.99 -1.24 -14.29
C GLU A 152 -6.28 -1.33 -12.80
N CYS A 153 -6.28 -0.20 -12.10
CA CYS A 153 -6.64 -0.14 -10.68
C CYS A 153 -8.09 -0.57 -10.41
N GLN A 154 -9.04 -0.18 -11.27
CA GLN A 154 -10.43 -0.63 -11.18
C GLN A 154 -10.57 -2.14 -11.42
N HIS A 155 -9.85 -2.70 -12.40
CA HIS A 155 -9.81 -4.15 -12.61
C HIS A 155 -9.30 -4.89 -11.37
N VAL A 156 -8.17 -4.44 -10.80
CA VAL A 156 -7.61 -5.04 -9.57
C VAL A 156 -8.58 -4.95 -8.40
N ALA A 157 -9.29 -3.82 -8.24
CA ALA A 157 -10.32 -3.67 -7.22
C ALA A 157 -11.50 -4.64 -7.44
N GLY A 158 -11.91 -4.84 -8.69
CA GLY A 158 -12.92 -5.83 -9.07
C GLY A 158 -12.52 -7.25 -8.70
N TRP A 159 -11.30 -7.67 -9.08
CA TRP A 159 -10.77 -9.00 -8.75
C TRP A 159 -10.64 -9.23 -7.25
N LEU A 160 -10.24 -8.19 -6.51
CA LEU A 160 -10.21 -8.24 -5.06
C LEU A 160 -11.61 -8.52 -4.50
N CYS A 161 -12.65 -7.83 -5.01
CA CYS A 161 -14.02 -8.09 -4.60
C CYS A 161 -14.45 -9.51 -4.97
N ASP A 162 -14.13 -10.00 -6.18
CA ASP A 162 -14.51 -11.35 -6.61
C ASP A 162 -13.96 -12.43 -5.67
N VAL A 163 -12.69 -12.30 -5.24
CA VAL A 163 -12.07 -13.22 -4.27
C VAL A 163 -12.72 -13.13 -2.90
N LEU A 164 -12.96 -11.91 -2.41
CA LEU A 164 -13.57 -11.70 -1.09
C LEU A 164 -15.04 -12.12 -1.04
N ASP A 165 -15.78 -11.94 -2.14
CA ASP A 165 -17.15 -12.41 -2.30
C ASP A 165 -17.16 -13.94 -2.34
N ALA A 166 -16.26 -14.57 -3.11
CA ALA A 166 -16.16 -16.04 -3.14
C ALA A 166 -15.79 -16.64 -1.77
N LEU A 167 -14.90 -15.97 -1.02
CA LEU A 167 -14.54 -16.35 0.34
C LEU A 167 -15.76 -16.27 1.30
N GLU A 168 -16.66 -15.32 1.09
CA GLU A 168 -17.89 -15.20 1.88
C GLU A 168 -18.88 -16.33 1.62
N HIS A 169 -19.03 -16.75 0.35
CA HIS A 169 -19.97 -17.79 -0.06
C HIS A 169 -19.45 -19.22 0.19
N GLY A 170 -18.16 -19.39 0.49
CA GLY A 170 -17.54 -20.66 0.88
C GLY A 170 -16.82 -21.41 -0.26
N ASP A 171 -16.28 -22.59 0.08
CA ASP A 171 -15.23 -23.28 -0.68
C ASP A 171 -15.63 -23.76 -2.09
N GLY A 172 -16.92 -23.81 -2.42
CA GLY A 172 -17.38 -24.33 -3.73
C GLY A 172 -17.00 -23.46 -4.93
N ALA A 173 -16.91 -22.13 -4.75
CA ALA A 173 -16.61 -21.18 -5.82
C ALA A 173 -15.17 -20.65 -5.77
N LEU A 174 -14.58 -20.58 -4.56
CA LEU A 174 -13.30 -19.93 -4.31
C LEU A 174 -12.16 -20.48 -5.20
N PRO A 175 -11.94 -21.81 -5.35
CA PRO A 175 -10.84 -22.30 -6.19
C PRO A 175 -10.92 -21.86 -7.66
N LYS A 176 -12.13 -21.77 -8.22
CA LYS A 176 -12.35 -21.32 -9.60
C LYS A 176 -12.07 -19.82 -9.76
N VAL A 177 -12.52 -19.02 -8.78
CA VAL A 177 -12.27 -17.58 -8.78
C VAL A 177 -10.78 -17.29 -8.61
N LEU A 178 -10.10 -17.97 -7.69
CA LEU A 178 -8.65 -17.84 -7.49
C LEU A 178 -7.88 -18.15 -8.78
N HIS A 179 -8.22 -19.24 -9.48
CA HIS A 179 -7.60 -19.59 -10.75
C HIS A 179 -7.83 -18.50 -11.82
N SER A 180 -9.08 -18.06 -11.99
CA SER A 180 -9.42 -17.00 -12.97
C SER A 180 -8.67 -15.70 -12.69
N VAL A 181 -8.67 -15.25 -11.43
CA VAL A 181 -8.00 -14.00 -11.02
C VAL A 181 -6.49 -14.11 -11.19
N ARG A 182 -5.85 -15.26 -10.89
CA ARG A 182 -4.41 -15.45 -11.15
C ARG A 182 -4.04 -15.22 -12.60
N GLU A 183 -4.81 -15.78 -13.54
CA GLU A 183 -4.56 -15.62 -14.97
C GLU A 183 -4.71 -14.15 -15.40
N GLN A 184 -5.72 -13.45 -14.87
CA GLN A 184 -5.94 -12.02 -15.14
C GLN A 184 -4.83 -11.14 -14.56
N VAL A 185 -4.40 -11.41 -13.32
CA VAL A 185 -3.27 -10.75 -12.65
C VAL A 185 -1.99 -10.98 -13.45
N LEU A 186 -1.70 -12.21 -13.88
CA LEU A 186 -0.55 -12.52 -14.73
C LEU A 186 -0.56 -11.75 -16.04
N ALA A 187 -1.70 -11.75 -16.74
CA ALA A 187 -1.85 -11.07 -18.00
C ALA A 187 -1.61 -9.56 -17.85
N LEU A 188 -2.19 -8.93 -16.82
CA LEU A 188 -1.95 -7.52 -16.52
C LEU A 188 -0.48 -7.26 -16.15
N CYS A 189 0.09 -8.13 -15.33
CA CYS A 189 1.49 -8.05 -14.93
C CYS A 189 2.47 -8.13 -16.10
N ARG A 190 2.18 -8.97 -17.11
CA ARG A 190 3.01 -9.09 -18.32
C ARG A 190 2.94 -7.84 -19.20
N ARG A 191 1.79 -7.15 -19.25
CA ARG A 191 1.66 -5.87 -19.98
C ARG A 191 2.42 -4.71 -19.33
N HIS A 192 2.69 -4.82 -18.03
CA HIS A 192 3.38 -3.80 -17.24
C HIS A 192 4.57 -4.43 -16.52
N PRO A 193 5.71 -4.74 -17.18
CA PRO A 193 6.87 -5.33 -16.52
C PRO A 193 7.48 -4.38 -15.47
N VAL A 194 8.12 -4.95 -14.44
CA VAL A 194 8.73 -4.16 -13.33
C VAL A 194 10.05 -3.50 -13.75
N TYR A 195 10.81 -4.17 -14.61
CA TYR A 195 12.03 -3.66 -15.22
C TYR A 195 11.88 -3.83 -16.74
N PRO A 196 12.07 -2.77 -17.55
CA PRO A 196 12.14 -2.89 -19.00
C PRO A 196 13.40 -3.64 -19.45
#